data_AF-A0A7Y3NJQ8-F1
#
_entry.id   AF-A0A7Y3NJQ8-F1
#
_cell.length_a   1.000
_cell.length_b   1.000
_cell.length_c   1.000
_cell.angle_alpha   90.00
_cell.angle_beta   90.00
_cell.angle_gamma   90.00
#
_symmetry.space_group_name_H-M   'P 1'
#
loop_
_entity.id
_entity.type
_entity.pdbx_description
1 polymer ?
#
loop_
_entity_poly.entity_id
_entity_poly.type
_entity_poly.pdbx_seq_one_letter_code
_entity_poly.pdbx_strand_id
1 'polypeptide(L)' 'MTTQRQCVGGKNGLSIHRVEKLNDQGIIEKTWFEVVGSSGSLLGTFDTLHEAEEFIEEHQPTPPSPTFRL' A
#
# COMPACT_ATOMS: atom_id res chain seq x y z
N MET A 1 4.61 19.01 -12.66
CA MET A 1 4.01 17.72 -12.23
C MET A 1 4.05 17.59 -10.72
N THR A 2 2.90 17.32 -10.11
CA THR A 2 2.74 17.19 -8.65
C THR A 2 2.04 15.87 -8.36
N THR A 3 2.48 15.15 -7.34
CA THR A 3 1.75 14.00 -6.81
C THR A 3 1.24 14.32 -5.43
N GLN A 4 0.01 13.88 -5.15
CA GLN A 4 -0.56 13.92 -3.81
C GLN A 4 -0.82 12.51 -3.33
N ARG A 5 -0.62 12.30 -2.03
CA ARG A 5 -0.71 11.00 -1.39
C ARG A 5 -1.64 11.09 -0.20
N GLN A 6 -2.61 10.19 -0.14
CA GLN A 6 -3.57 10.11 0.96
C GLN A 6 -3.66 8.68 1.46
N CYS A 7 -3.51 8.49 2.77
CA CYS A 7 -3.80 7.19 3.40
C CYS A 7 -5.31 6.94 3.37
N VAL A 8 -5.72 5.83 2.77
CA VAL A 8 -7.14 5.46 2.58
C VAL A 8 -7.53 4.17 3.28
N GLY A 9 -6.55 3.40 3.78
CA GLY A 9 -6.81 2.14 4.49
C GLY A 9 -5.54 1.55 5.08
N GLY A 10 -5.68 0.43 5.78
CA GLY A 10 -4.56 -0.31 6.34
C GLY A 10 -4.99 -1.46 7.24
N LYS A 11 -4.13 -2.48 7.36
CA LYS A 11 -4.33 -3.69 8.18
C LYS A 11 -2.97 -4.31 8.48
N ASN A 12 -2.82 -4.96 9.64
CA ASN A 12 -1.62 -5.75 10.01
C ASN A 12 -0.27 -5.00 9.88
N GLY A 13 -0.24 -3.70 10.17
CA GLY A 13 0.98 -2.88 10.03
C GLY A 13 1.29 -2.47 8.59
N LEU A 14 0.38 -2.72 7.65
CA LEU A 14 0.39 -2.21 6.28
C LEU A 14 -0.58 -1.04 6.15
N SER A 15 -0.29 -0.12 5.24
CA SER A 15 -1.15 1.02 4.91
C SER A 15 -1.31 1.16 3.41
N ILE A 16 -2.53 1.48 2.96
CA ILE A 16 -2.86 1.77 1.57
C ILE A 16 -2.87 3.29 1.38
N HIS A 17 -2.09 3.75 0.42
CA HIS A 17 -2.02 5.15 0.03
C HIS A 17 -2.58 5.31 -1.38
N ARG A 18 -3.64 6.11 -1.52
CA ARG A 18 -4.09 6.59 -2.83
C ARG A 18 -3.12 7.67 -3.29
N VAL A 19 -2.58 7.51 -4.49
CA VAL A 19 -1.69 8.48 -5.12
C VAL A 19 -2.37 9.01 -6.37
N GLU A 20 -2.45 10.34 -6.45
CA GLU A 20 -2.98 11.04 -7.61
C GLU A 20 -1.86 11.89 -8.22
N LYS A 21 -1.63 11.71 -9.51
CA LYS A 21 -0.74 12.58 -10.30
C LYS A 21 -1.59 13.68 -10.90
N LEU A 22 -1.18 14.92 -10.66
CA LEU A 22 -1.83 16.11 -11.19
C LEU A 22 -0.95 16.74 -12.27
N ASN A 23 -1.60 17.24 -13.32
CA ASN A 23 -0.96 18.11 -14.30
C ASN A 23 -0.71 19.52 -13.72
N ASP A 24 -0.09 20.40 -14.49
CA ASP A 24 0.26 21.75 -14.02
C ASP A 24 -0.96 22.66 -13.78
N GLN A 25 -2.17 22.21 -14.14
CA GLN A 25 -3.44 22.87 -13.86
C GLN A 25 -4.14 22.31 -12.61
N GLY A 26 -3.54 21.33 -11.92
CA GLY A 26 -4.17 20.67 -10.77
C GLY A 26 -5.26 19.67 -11.15
N ILE A 27 -5.28 19.17 -12.39
CA ILE A 27 -6.21 18.13 -12.84
C ILE A 27 -5.56 16.76 -12.67
N ILE A 28 -6.30 15.80 -12.12
CA ILE A 28 -5.84 14.42 -11.95
C ILE A 28 -5.66 13.76 -13.32
N GLU A 29 -4.43 13.37 -13.64
CA GLU A 29 -4.08 12.61 -14.85
C GLU A 29 -4.08 11.10 -14.60
N LYS A 30 -3.69 10.68 -13.39
CA LYS A 30 -3.60 9.27 -13.02
C LYS A 30 -3.88 9.09 -11.53
N THR A 31 -4.59 8.03 -11.19
CA THR A 31 -4.74 7.53 -9.81
C THR A 31 -4.16 6.12 -9.75
N TRP A 32 -3.43 5.80 -8.68
CA TRP A 32 -3.01 4.44 -8.33
C TRP A 32 -2.96 4.30 -6.81
N PHE A 33 -2.74 3.07 -6.33
CA PHE A 33 -2.71 2.74 -4.92
C PHE A 33 -1.36 2.10 -4.58
N GLU A 34 -0.83 2.44 -3.41
CA GLU A 34 0.45 1.94 -2.92
C GLU A 34 0.25 1.28 -1.56
N VAL A 35 0.76 0.06 -1.41
CA VAL A 35 0.80 -0.59 -0.11
C VAL A 35 2.17 -0.35 0.52
N VAL A 36 2.19 0.20 1.72
CA VAL A 36 3.39 0.56 2.47
C VAL A 36 3.44 -0.22 3.76
N GLY A 37 4.57 -0.87 4.02
CA GLY A 37 4.83 -1.56 5.27
C GLY A 37 5.09 -0.62 6.44
N SER A 38 5.07 -1.16 7.65
CA SER A 38 5.28 -0.41 8.90
C SER A 38 6.66 0.28 8.98
N SER A 39 7.64 -0.21 8.24
CA SER A 39 8.97 0.41 8.07
C SER A 39 8.98 1.62 7.12
N GLY A 40 7.86 1.95 6.49
CA GLY A 40 7.79 2.95 5.41
C GLY A 40 8.19 2.42 4.04
N SER A 41 8.46 1.12 3.91
CA SER A 41 8.85 0.50 2.63
C SER A 41 7.65 0.31 1.72
N LEU A 42 7.77 0.67 0.44
CA LEU A 42 6.79 0.35 -0.59
C LEU A 42 6.81 -1.16 -0.87
N LEU A 43 5.68 -1.82 -0.68
CA LEU A 43 5.53 -3.27 -0.88
C LEU A 43 4.84 -3.60 -2.22
N GLY A 44 4.00 -2.71 -2.73
CA GLY A 44 3.29 -2.92 -3.99
C GLY A 44 2.59 -1.67 -4.50
N THR A 45 2.34 -1.66 -5.80
CA THR A 45 1.60 -0.61 -6.52
C THR A 45 0.50 -1.26 -7.34
N PHE A 46 -0.71 -0.70 -7.26
CA PHE A 46 -1.95 -1.28 -7.80
C PHE A 46 -2.75 -0.21 -8.53
N ASP A 47 -3.50 -0.60 -9.57
CA ASP A 47 -4.32 0.36 -10.33
C ASP A 47 -5.67 0.60 -9.64
N THR A 48 -6.13 -0.35 -8.81
CA THR A 48 -7.39 -0.23 -8.06
C THR A 48 -7.20 -0.38 -6.55
N LEU A 49 -8.14 0.18 -5.78
CA LEU A 49 -8.18 0.00 -4.33
C LEU A 49 -8.38 -1.47 -3.96
N HIS A 50 -9.24 -2.17 -4.70
CA HIS A 50 -9.57 -3.56 -4.44
C HIS A 50 -8.34 -4.47 -4.51
N GLU A 51 -7.50 -4.32 -5.54
CA GLU A 51 -6.24 -5.08 -5.66
C GLU A 51 -5.28 -4.80 -4.49
N ALA A 52 -5.20 -3.55 -4.04
CA ALA A 52 -4.38 -3.18 -2.89
C ALA A 52 -4.93 -3.77 -1.57
N GLU A 53 -6.24 -3.83 -1.42
CA GLU A 53 -6.91 -4.47 -0.29
C GLU A 53 -6.66 -5.98 -0.29
N GLU A 54 -6.88 -6.66 -1.43
CA GLU A 54 -6.60 -8.08 -1.61
C GLU A 54 -5.15 -8.42 -1.24
N PHE A 55 -4.18 -7.61 -1.72
CA PHE A 55 -2.77 -7.80 -1.36
C PHE A 55 -2.56 -7.77 0.16
N ILE A 56 -3.17 -6.82 0.87
CA ILE A 56 -3.05 -6.71 2.33
C ILE A 56 -3.75 -7.86 3.05
N GLU A 57 -4.85 -8.39 2.50
CA GLU A 57 -5.54 -9.55 3.07
C GLU A 57 -4.70 -10.82 2.97
N GLU A 58 -4.03 -11.01 1.84
CA GLU A 58 -3.12 -12.14 1.60
C GLU A 58 -1.78 -12.00 2.33
N HIS A 59 -1.35 -10.78 2.63
CA HIS A 59 -0.14 -10.49 3.40
C HIS A 59 -0.32 -10.86 4.88
N GLN A 60 -0.38 -12.16 5.18
CA GLN A 60 -0.25 -12.64 6.55
C GLN A 60 1.22 -12.56 6.95
N PRO A 61 1.56 -12.00 8.14
CA PRO A 61 2.87 -12.21 8.70
C PRO A 61 3.07 -13.72 8.85
N THR A 62 4.12 -14.26 8.26
CA THR A 62 4.47 -15.67 8.45
C THR A 62 4.55 -15.94 9.95
N PRO A 63 3.84 -16.95 10.48
CA PRO A 63 3.97 -17.29 11.89
C PRO A 63 5.45 -17.60 12.16
N PRO A 64 5.99 -17.19 13.33
CA PRO A 64 7.37 -17.49 13.67
C PRO A 64 7.58 -19.01 13.61
N SER A 65 8.65 -19.45 12.94
CA SER A 65 8.98 -20.87 12.88
C SER A 65 9.07 -21.44 14.31
N PRO A 66 8.51 -22.63 14.59
CA PRO A 66 8.60 -23.23 15.90
C PRO A 66 10.07 -23.40 16.26
N THR A 67 10.52 -22.67 17.28
CA THR A 67 11.86 -22.87 17.84
C THR A 67 11.83 -24.21 18.58
N PHE A 68 12.29 -25.28 17.93
CA PHE A 68 12.61 -26.51 18.65
C PHE A 68 13.80 -26.22 19.56
N ARG A 69 13.54 -26.03 20.86
CA ARG A 69 14.57 -26.13 21.88
C ARG A 69 14.83 -27.62 22.11
N LEU A 70 16.01 -28.10 21.65
CA LEU A 70 16.59 -29.39 22.02
C LEU A 70 17.04 -29.36 23.49
#